data_AF-A0A8J2NRG3-F1
#
_entry.id   AF-A0A8J2NRG3-F1
#
_cell.length_a   1.000
_cell.length_b   1.000
_cell.length_c   1.000
_cell.angle_alpha   90.00
_cell.angle_beta   90.00
_cell.angle_gamma   90.00
#
_symmetry.space_group_name_H-M   'P 1'
#
loop_
_entity.id
_entity.type
_entity.pdbx_description
1 polymer ?
#
loop_
_entity_poly.entity_id
_entity_poly.type
_entity_poly.pdbx_seq_one_letter_code
_entity_poly.pdbx_strand_id
1 'polypeptide(L)'
;MSLSLHSPVLLCFFFTTFIVGQTFPEIGSTCSMKDRSDKGICTPIKKCQAVISDLKAGINPTVCYLYNGTGVVCCPTEPRTSVKKCMKFTEILTTSDGPVPLLPPKFLESEEMEKEVQCNAILNELIVGGRDAKLDEFPHMAALGFETKDDDLIWGCGGTLISEDFVLTAAHCIDSKL
;
A
#
# COMPACT_ATOMS: atom_id res chain seq x y z
N MET A 1 -42.58 -46.72 48.60
CA MET A 1 -41.34 -46.03 48.18
C MET A 1 -41.06 -46.51 46.76
N SER A 2 -40.99 -45.74 45.70
CA SER A 2 -41.23 -44.32 45.43
C SER A 2 -41.22 -44.25 43.90
N LEU A 3 -42.18 -43.53 43.32
CA LEU A 3 -42.22 -43.21 41.89
C LEU A 3 -40.98 -42.39 41.49
N SER A 4 -40.38 -42.70 40.35
CA SER A 4 -39.59 -41.71 39.60
C SER A 4 -39.64 -42.02 38.11
N LEU A 5 -40.70 -41.51 37.49
CA LEU A 5 -40.85 -41.38 36.05
C LEU A 5 -39.88 -40.26 35.60
N HIS A 6 -38.72 -40.62 35.05
CA HIS A 6 -37.85 -39.62 34.40
C HIS A 6 -38.42 -39.32 33.01
N SER A 7 -38.94 -38.11 32.84
CA SER A 7 -39.48 -37.61 31.57
C SER A 7 -38.35 -37.35 30.56
N PRO A 8 -38.38 -37.94 29.35
CA PRO A 8 -37.36 -37.73 28.32
C PRO A 8 -37.40 -36.33 27.70
N VAL A 9 -38.37 -35.48 28.07
CA VAL A 9 -38.57 -34.15 27.47
C VAL A 9 -37.51 -33.14 27.95
N LEU A 10 -36.92 -33.32 29.13
CA LEU A 10 -35.98 -32.34 29.69
C LEU A 10 -34.59 -32.37 29.02
N LEU A 11 -34.15 -33.53 28.51
CA LEU A 11 -32.84 -33.67 27.84
C LEU A 11 -32.81 -33.05 26.44
N CYS A 12 -33.95 -32.94 25.76
CA CYS A 12 -34.03 -32.26 24.46
C CYS A 12 -33.95 -30.73 24.58
N PHE A 13 -34.37 -30.14 25.70
CA PHE A 13 -34.32 -28.68 25.89
C PHE A 13 -32.92 -28.15 26.18
N PHE A 14 -32.01 -28.97 26.70
CA PHE A 14 -30.62 -28.56 26.93
C PHE A 14 -29.76 -28.63 25.66
N PHE A 15 -30.18 -29.38 24.64
CA PHE A 15 -29.45 -29.46 23.37
C PHE A 15 -29.78 -28.33 22.37
N THR A 16 -30.82 -27.52 22.61
CA THR A 16 -31.22 -26.43 21.70
C THR A 16 -30.58 -25.08 22.03
N THR A 17 -29.92 -24.91 23.18
CA THR A 17 -29.39 -23.60 23.61
C THR A 17 -27.88 -23.44 23.51
N PHE A 18 -27.14 -24.46 23.06
CA PHE A 18 -25.71 -24.34 22.74
C PHE A 18 -25.47 -24.27 21.23
N ILE A 19 -26.18 -23.36 20.56
CA ILE A 19 -25.69 -22.84 19.28
C ILE A 19 -24.56 -21.87 19.67
N VAL A 20 -23.32 -22.37 19.62
CA VAL A 20 -22.12 -21.52 19.61
C VAL A 20 -22.30 -20.54 18.47
N GLY A 21 -22.57 -19.27 18.80
CA GLY A 21 -22.79 -18.21 17.84
C GLY A 21 -21.52 -17.98 17.03
N GLN A 22 -21.43 -18.63 15.87
CA GLN A 22 -20.54 -18.16 14.81
C GLN A 22 -21.16 -16.87 14.26
N THR A 23 -20.69 -15.73 14.77
CA THR A 23 -21.01 -14.44 14.14
C THR A 23 -20.41 -14.47 12.74
N PHE A 24 -21.27 -14.59 11.73
CA PHE A 24 -20.84 -14.40 10.35
C PHE A 24 -20.28 -12.98 10.21
N PRO A 25 -19.14 -12.79 9.51
CA PRO A 25 -18.59 -11.45 9.32
C PRO A 25 -19.60 -10.60 8.54
N GLU A 26 -20.02 -9.49 9.14
CA GLU A 26 -20.94 -8.53 8.53
C GLU A 26 -20.17 -7.38 7.84
N ILE A 27 -20.89 -6.55 7.08
CA ILE A 27 -20.32 -5.35 6.47
C ILE A 27 -19.90 -4.43 7.62
N GLY A 28 -18.68 -3.93 7.59
CA GLY A 28 -18.15 -3.12 8.70
C GLY A 28 -17.37 -3.93 9.75
N SER A 29 -17.34 -5.26 9.66
CA SER A 29 -16.51 -6.08 10.55
C SER A 29 -15.01 -5.83 10.30
N THR A 30 -14.22 -5.91 11.38
CA THR A 30 -12.77 -5.79 11.30
C THR A 30 -12.15 -7.01 10.64
N CYS A 31 -11.16 -6.79 9.79
CA CYS A 31 -10.41 -7.84 9.11
C CYS A 31 -8.91 -7.51 9.13
N SER A 32 -8.08 -8.52 8.86
CA SER A 32 -6.64 -8.37 8.70
C SER A 32 -6.28 -8.69 7.26
N MET A 33 -5.41 -7.89 6.66
CA MET A 33 -4.98 -8.10 5.28
C MET A 33 -3.86 -9.14 5.22
N LYS A 34 -3.85 -9.98 4.19
CA LYS A 34 -2.83 -11.03 4.04
C LYS A 34 -1.45 -10.48 3.69
N ASP A 35 -1.43 -9.42 2.89
CA ASP A 35 -0.20 -8.88 2.30
C ASP A 35 0.44 -7.77 3.14
N ARG A 36 -0.17 -7.42 4.28
CA ARG A 36 0.28 -6.34 5.17
C ARG A 36 -0.18 -6.57 6.61
N SER A 37 0.62 -6.13 7.58
CA SER A 37 0.28 -6.22 9.00
C SER A 37 -0.85 -5.25 9.45
N ASP A 38 -1.46 -4.53 8.51
CA ASP A 38 -2.47 -3.52 8.79
C ASP A 38 -3.87 -4.15 8.98
N LYS A 39 -4.64 -3.55 9.90
CA LYS A 39 -6.06 -3.82 10.08
C LYS A 39 -6.90 -3.15 8.97
N GLY A 40 -8.08 -3.70 8.74
CA GLY A 40 -9.03 -3.20 7.76
C GLY A 40 -10.47 -3.45 8.19
N ILE A 41 -11.40 -3.03 7.33
CA ILE A 41 -12.84 -3.20 7.51
C ILE A 41 -13.44 -3.84 6.25
N CYS A 42 -14.25 -4.88 6.43
CA CYS A 42 -14.95 -5.55 5.35
C CYS A 42 -15.95 -4.59 4.68
N THR A 43 -15.61 -4.17 3.47
CA THR A 43 -16.31 -3.13 2.70
C THR A 43 -16.61 -3.64 1.29
N PRO A 44 -17.77 -3.33 0.69
CA PRO A 44 -18.02 -3.66 -0.71
C PRO A 44 -16.93 -3.08 -1.62
N ILE A 45 -16.45 -3.86 -2.58
CA ILE A 45 -15.30 -3.49 -3.42
C ILE A 45 -15.45 -2.12 -4.09
N LYS A 46 -16.66 -1.77 -4.53
CA LYS A 46 -16.99 -0.49 -5.17
C LYS A 46 -16.79 0.72 -4.25
N LYS A 47 -16.80 0.52 -2.92
CA LYS A 47 -16.63 1.58 -1.92
C LYS A 47 -15.20 1.68 -1.37
N CYS A 48 -14.28 0.82 -1.83
CA CYS A 48 -12.91 0.79 -1.36
C CYS A 48 -11.94 1.20 -2.47
N GLN A 49 -11.63 2.50 -2.58
CA GLN A 49 -10.76 3.01 -3.64
C GLN A 49 -9.35 2.43 -3.59
N ALA A 50 -8.82 2.17 -2.38
CA ALA A 50 -7.50 1.56 -2.21
C ALA A 50 -7.39 0.19 -2.90
N VAL A 51 -8.41 -0.66 -2.74
CA VAL A 51 -8.46 -1.98 -3.40
C VAL A 51 -8.63 -1.86 -4.92
N ILE A 52 -9.37 -0.85 -5.39
CA ILE A 52 -9.49 -0.61 -6.84
C ILE A 52 -8.12 -0.27 -7.44
N SER A 53 -7.32 0.56 -6.75
CA SER A 53 -5.94 0.86 -7.17
C SER A 53 -5.04 -0.37 -7.14
N ASP A 54 -5.18 -1.22 -6.13
CA ASP A 54 -4.41 -2.47 -6.01
C ASP A 54 -4.72 -3.46 -7.13
N LEU A 55 -6.00 -3.62 -7.47
CA LEU A 55 -6.42 -4.47 -8.58
C LEU A 55 -5.86 -3.99 -9.91
N LYS A 56 -5.82 -2.67 -10.14
CA LYS A 56 -5.17 -2.09 -11.34
C LYS A 56 -3.66 -2.40 -11.38
N ALA A 57 -3.03 -2.52 -10.22
CA ALA A 57 -1.62 -2.91 -10.09
C ALA A 57 -1.41 -4.44 -10.09
N GLY A 58 -2.46 -5.25 -10.30
CA GLY A 58 -2.37 -6.71 -10.31
C GLY A 58 -2.27 -7.36 -8.93
N ILE A 59 -2.58 -6.63 -7.86
CA ILE A 59 -2.55 -7.11 -6.47
C ILE A 59 -3.95 -7.63 -6.10
N ASN A 60 -4.03 -8.88 -5.64
CA ASN A 60 -5.29 -9.51 -5.26
C ASN A 60 -5.74 -9.09 -3.85
N PRO A 61 -6.98 -8.62 -3.66
CA PRO A 61 -7.45 -8.22 -2.34
C PRO A 61 -7.74 -9.41 -1.43
N THR A 62 -7.64 -9.18 -0.13
CA THR A 62 -8.19 -10.10 0.86
C THR A 62 -9.71 -10.04 0.83
N VAL A 63 -10.36 -11.09 0.35
CA VAL A 63 -11.82 -11.20 0.29
C VAL A 63 -12.37 -11.62 1.66
N CYS A 64 -13.35 -10.89 2.19
CA CYS A 64 -14.08 -11.29 3.39
C CYS A 64 -15.15 -12.32 3.03
N TYR A 65 -16.08 -11.97 2.13
CA TYR A 65 -17.17 -12.82 1.65
C TYR A 65 -17.84 -12.21 0.42
N LEU A 66 -18.78 -12.94 -0.19
CA LEU A 66 -19.62 -12.46 -1.28
C LEU A 66 -20.99 -12.04 -0.74
N TYR A 67 -21.45 -10.85 -1.11
CA TYR A 67 -22.76 -10.32 -0.71
C TYR A 67 -23.54 -9.87 -1.94
N ASN A 68 -24.69 -10.49 -2.23
CA ASN A 68 -25.55 -10.17 -3.38
C ASN A 68 -24.77 -10.07 -4.71
N GLY A 69 -23.87 -11.02 -4.98
CA GLY A 69 -23.03 -11.01 -6.18
C GLY A 69 -21.93 -9.94 -6.21
N THR A 70 -21.77 -9.15 -5.14
CA THR A 70 -20.67 -8.18 -4.98
C THR A 70 -19.63 -8.72 -4.01
N GLY A 71 -18.35 -8.63 -4.38
CA GLY A 71 -17.24 -8.95 -3.48
C GLY A 71 -17.13 -7.94 -2.33
N VAL A 72 -17.17 -8.44 -1.09
CA VAL A 72 -16.81 -7.68 0.11
C VAL A 72 -15.35 -7.98 0.43
N VAL A 73 -14.53 -6.94 0.44
CA VAL A 73 -13.07 -7.02 0.58
C VAL A 73 -12.62 -6.35 1.87
N CYS A 74 -11.48 -6.76 2.39
CA CYS A 74 -10.87 -6.09 3.52
C CYS A 74 -10.28 -4.75 3.06
N CYS A 75 -10.95 -3.65 3.39
CA CYS A 75 -10.53 -2.31 3.01
C CYS A 75 -9.63 -1.70 4.10
N PRO A 76 -8.50 -1.06 3.74
CA PRO A 76 -7.66 -0.36 4.70
C PRO A 76 -8.43 0.69 5.53
N THR A 77 -8.22 0.71 6.84
CA THR A 77 -8.64 1.86 7.68
C THR A 77 -7.67 3.03 7.55
N GLU A 78 -6.39 2.73 7.30
CA GLU A 78 -5.32 3.71 7.17
C GLU A 78 -4.69 3.61 5.77
N PRO A 79 -4.38 4.75 5.13
CA PRO A 79 -3.65 4.74 3.87
C PRO A 79 -2.24 4.20 4.09
N ARG A 80 -1.66 3.61 3.04
CA ARG A 80 -0.27 3.13 3.07
C ARG A 80 0.69 4.26 3.43
N THR A 81 1.79 3.92 4.10
CA THR A 81 2.85 4.89 4.41
C THR A 81 3.32 5.63 3.16
N SER A 82 3.44 4.93 2.01
CA SER A 82 3.77 5.56 0.73
C SER A 82 2.77 6.64 0.31
N VAL A 83 1.47 6.40 0.46
CA VAL A 83 0.41 7.39 0.17
C VAL A 83 0.47 8.55 1.15
N LYS A 84 0.66 8.28 2.46
CA LYS A 84 0.84 9.34 3.47
C LYS A 84 2.04 10.24 3.16
N LYS A 85 3.16 9.64 2.76
CA LYS A 85 4.38 10.37 2.37
C LYS A 85 4.20 11.10 1.04
N CYS A 86 3.51 10.52 0.06
CA CYS A 86 3.11 11.17 -1.19
C CYS A 86 2.33 12.45 -0.91
N MET A 87 1.29 12.36 -0.07
CA MET A 87 0.47 13.53 0.32
C MET A 87 1.30 14.58 1.04
N LYS A 88 2.15 14.19 1.99
CA LYS A 88 3.05 15.12 2.69
C LYS A 88 4.03 15.81 1.72
N PHE A 89 4.61 15.06 0.80
CA PHE A 89 5.52 15.60 -0.19
C PHE A 89 4.79 16.59 -1.10
N THR A 90 3.61 16.20 -1.60
CA THR A 90 2.73 17.05 -2.40
C THR A 90 2.39 18.36 -1.70
N GLU A 91 2.04 18.31 -0.41
CA GLU A 91 1.78 19.50 0.39
C GLU A 91 3.00 20.43 0.43
N ILE A 92 4.20 19.88 0.60
CA ILE A 92 5.44 20.67 0.52
C ILE A 92 5.59 21.31 -0.86
N LEU A 93 5.29 20.58 -1.94
CA LEU A 93 5.37 21.11 -3.30
C LEU A 93 4.36 22.23 -3.56
N THR A 94 3.14 22.12 -3.04
CA THR A 94 2.08 23.12 -3.27
C THR A 94 2.20 24.35 -2.38
N THR A 95 2.93 24.25 -1.27
CA THR A 95 3.03 25.32 -0.26
C THR A 95 4.40 26.00 -0.24
N SER A 96 5.39 25.45 -0.94
CA SER A 96 6.70 26.09 -1.07
C SER A 96 6.73 27.02 -2.27
N ASP A 97 7.01 28.31 -2.03
CA ASP A 97 7.30 29.31 -3.07
C ASP A 97 8.72 29.14 -3.68
N GLY A 98 9.37 28.00 -3.40
CA GLY A 98 10.73 27.70 -3.82
C GLY A 98 10.79 26.83 -5.08
N PRO A 99 11.89 26.85 -5.84
CA PRO A 99 12.08 25.94 -6.94
C PRO A 99 12.10 24.51 -6.39
N VAL A 100 11.04 23.75 -6.69
CA VAL A 100 11.01 22.31 -6.43
C VAL A 100 12.12 21.68 -7.28
N PRO A 101 13.17 21.08 -6.70
CA PRO A 101 14.37 20.69 -7.43
C PRO A 101 14.16 19.71 -8.59
N LEU A 102 12.99 19.08 -8.67
CA LEU A 102 12.64 18.04 -9.62
C LEU A 102 11.43 18.37 -10.51
N LEU A 103 10.82 19.56 -10.36
CA LEU A 103 9.74 19.98 -11.26
C LEU A 103 10.29 20.98 -12.28
N PRO A 104 9.92 20.85 -13.56
CA PRO A 104 10.26 21.87 -14.53
C PRO A 104 9.68 23.22 -14.07
N PRO A 105 10.42 24.33 -14.20
CA PRO A 105 9.82 25.64 -14.06
C PRO A 105 8.63 25.69 -15.03
N LYS A 106 7.46 26.13 -14.52
CA LYS A 106 6.10 26.12 -15.15
C LYS A 106 5.16 24.94 -14.84
N PHE A 107 5.53 23.93 -14.06
CA PHE A 107 4.57 22.87 -13.66
C PHE A 107 3.37 23.41 -12.84
N LEU A 108 3.58 24.50 -12.10
CA LEU A 108 2.56 25.16 -11.28
C LEU A 108 1.86 26.34 -11.97
N GLU A 109 2.18 26.64 -13.24
CA GLU A 109 1.63 27.79 -13.97
C GLU A 109 0.34 27.48 -14.76
N SER A 110 -0.15 26.24 -14.79
CA SER A 110 -1.47 25.98 -15.39
C SER A 110 -2.58 26.24 -14.37
N GLU A 111 -3.28 27.36 -14.51
CA GLU A 111 -4.38 27.82 -13.65
C GLU A 111 -5.62 26.89 -13.60
N GLU A 112 -5.61 25.73 -14.25
CA GLU A 112 -6.73 24.77 -14.26
C GLU A 112 -6.28 23.32 -14.02
N MET A 113 -5.30 23.07 -13.13
CA MET A 113 -5.02 21.70 -12.69
C MET A 113 -5.97 21.34 -11.54
N GLU A 114 -6.92 20.45 -11.83
CA GLU A 114 -7.80 19.84 -10.84
C GLU A 114 -6.95 19.32 -9.67
N LYS A 115 -7.23 19.80 -8.44
CA LYS A 115 -6.44 19.57 -7.21
C LYS A 115 -6.41 18.11 -6.74
N GLU A 116 -6.71 17.15 -7.61
CA GLU A 116 -6.57 15.74 -7.31
C GLU A 116 -5.16 15.27 -7.64
N VAL A 117 -4.30 15.25 -6.63
CA VAL A 117 -3.00 14.61 -6.75
C VAL A 117 -3.19 13.10 -6.81
N GLN A 118 -3.24 12.61 -8.04
CA GLN A 118 -3.26 11.19 -8.34
C GLN A 118 -1.87 10.61 -8.09
N CYS A 119 -1.65 9.99 -6.92
CA CYS A 119 -0.39 9.29 -6.58
C CYS A 119 -0.14 8.03 -7.46
N ASN A 120 -0.94 7.82 -8.52
CA ASN A 120 -0.76 6.81 -9.55
C ASN A 120 -0.55 7.43 -10.95
N ALA A 121 -0.20 8.72 -11.03
CA ALA A 121 0.01 9.41 -12.30
C ALA A 121 1.13 8.71 -13.11
N ILE A 122 0.79 8.33 -14.33
CA ILE A 122 1.78 7.94 -15.34
C ILE A 122 2.45 9.25 -15.77
N LEU A 123 3.67 9.49 -15.28
CA LEU A 123 4.45 10.64 -15.71
C LEU A 123 4.85 10.42 -17.17
N ASN A 124 4.45 11.34 -18.05
CA ASN A 124 4.98 11.37 -19.41
C ASN A 124 6.50 11.56 -19.35
N GLU A 125 7.25 10.94 -20.27
CA GLU A 125 8.69 11.14 -20.36
C GLU A 125 9.01 12.60 -20.74
N LEU A 126 9.57 13.37 -19.80
CA LEU A 126 9.84 14.80 -19.95
C LEU A 126 11.33 15.14 -20.11
N ILE A 127 12.20 14.16 -20.41
CA ILE A 127 13.64 14.41 -20.56
C ILE A 127 14.00 14.66 -22.03
N VAL A 128 13.91 15.92 -22.47
CA VAL A 128 14.46 16.36 -23.76
C VAL A 128 15.40 17.55 -23.53
N GLY A 129 16.63 17.47 -24.04
CA GLY A 129 17.61 18.57 -23.93
C GLY A 129 18.35 18.66 -22.58
N GLY A 130 18.65 17.53 -21.96
CA GLY A 130 19.41 17.48 -20.70
C GLY A 130 20.82 18.08 -20.79
N ARG A 131 21.39 18.40 -19.63
CA ARG A 131 22.78 18.82 -19.44
C ARG A 131 23.41 17.99 -18.31
N ASP A 132 24.74 17.98 -18.25
CA ASP A 132 25.43 17.40 -17.11
C ASP A 132 24.98 18.08 -15.80
N ALA A 133 24.79 17.24 -14.77
CA ALA A 133 24.49 17.69 -13.43
C ALA A 133 25.70 18.42 -12.85
N LYS A 134 25.47 19.51 -12.13
CA LYS A 134 26.50 20.17 -11.33
C LYS A 134 26.82 19.30 -10.11
N LEU A 135 28.00 19.54 -9.53
CA LEU A 135 28.34 18.99 -8.22
C LEU A 135 27.24 19.37 -7.22
N ASP A 136 26.82 18.39 -6.43
CA ASP A 136 25.76 18.50 -5.40
C ASP A 136 24.37 18.93 -5.91
N GLU A 137 24.09 18.85 -7.22
CA GLU A 137 22.76 19.16 -7.77
C GLU A 137 21.70 18.14 -7.31
N PHE A 138 22.10 16.87 -7.16
CA PHE A 138 21.23 15.78 -6.70
C PHE A 138 21.88 15.05 -5.50
N PRO A 139 21.88 15.65 -4.30
CA PRO A 139 22.63 15.14 -3.15
C PRO A 139 22.06 13.83 -2.59
N HIS A 140 20.86 13.44 -3.01
CA HIS A 140 20.23 12.16 -2.66
C HIS A 140 20.64 11.01 -3.60
N MET A 141 21.34 11.28 -4.70
CA MET A 141 21.78 10.25 -5.65
C MET A 141 22.87 9.37 -5.02
N ALA A 142 22.70 8.05 -5.08
CA ALA A 142 23.67 7.08 -4.60
C ALA A 142 24.14 6.15 -5.72
N ALA A 143 25.43 5.84 -5.76
CA ALA A 143 25.99 4.78 -6.61
C ALA A 143 26.21 3.53 -5.76
N LEU A 144 25.82 2.36 -6.27
CA LEU A 144 26.01 1.07 -5.62
C LEU A 144 27.14 0.30 -6.29
N GLY A 145 28.18 0.00 -5.51
CA GLY A 145 29.38 -0.70 -5.94
C GLY A 145 29.36 -2.17 -5.51
N PHE A 146 29.84 -3.04 -6.39
CA PHE A 146 29.91 -4.49 -6.18
C PHE A 146 31.35 -4.94 -6.33
N GLU A 147 31.84 -5.67 -5.33
CA GLU A 147 33.16 -6.30 -5.39
C GLU A 147 33.14 -7.45 -6.40
N THR A 148 34.20 -7.52 -7.19
CA THR A 148 34.44 -8.61 -8.14
C THR A 148 35.38 -9.65 -7.55
N LYS A 149 35.58 -10.75 -8.27
CA LYS A 149 36.52 -11.81 -7.87
C LYS A 149 37.98 -11.37 -7.85
N ASP A 150 38.29 -10.29 -8.56
CA ASP A 150 39.64 -9.75 -8.70
C ASP A 150 39.87 -8.55 -7.75
N ASP A 151 39.03 -8.38 -6.72
CA ASP A 151 39.00 -7.25 -5.78
C ASP A 151 38.75 -5.87 -6.43
N ASP A 152 38.32 -5.83 -7.69
CA ASP A 152 37.86 -4.61 -8.35
C ASP A 152 36.42 -4.26 -7.93
N LEU A 153 36.10 -2.96 -7.94
CA LEU A 153 34.77 -2.43 -7.63
C LEU A 153 34.03 -2.01 -8.90
N ILE A 154 32.88 -2.64 -9.19
CA ILE A 154 32.01 -2.27 -10.31
C ILE A 154 30.80 -1.48 -9.80
N TRP A 155 30.61 -0.28 -10.33
CA TRP A 155 29.43 0.54 -10.08
C TRP A 155 28.30 0.17 -11.05
N GLY A 156 27.50 -0.82 -10.68
CA GLY A 156 26.49 -1.42 -11.56
C GLY A 156 25.06 -0.90 -11.38
N CYS A 157 24.78 -0.22 -10.27
CA CYS A 157 23.43 0.20 -9.90
C CYS A 157 23.40 1.60 -9.29
N GLY A 158 22.22 2.21 -9.33
CA GLY A 158 21.91 3.45 -8.64
C GLY A 158 21.02 3.24 -7.42
N GLY A 159 20.85 4.30 -6.63
CA GLY A 159 19.92 4.35 -5.51
C GLY A 159 19.61 5.78 -5.08
N THR A 160 18.76 5.92 -4.08
CA THR A 160 18.39 7.21 -3.49
C THR A 160 18.51 7.16 -1.97
N LEU A 161 19.26 8.08 -1.37
CA LEU A 161 19.33 8.22 0.09
C LEU A 161 17.97 8.71 0.62
N ILE A 162 17.30 7.89 1.43
CA ILE A 162 15.97 8.17 1.99
C ILE A 162 16.00 8.49 3.48
N SER A 163 17.12 8.23 4.15
CA SER A 163 17.42 8.63 5.53
C SER A 163 18.92 8.48 5.80
N GLU A 164 19.40 8.89 6.97
CA GLU A 164 20.83 8.85 7.35
C GLU A 164 21.48 7.48 7.13
N ASP A 165 20.74 6.38 7.35
CA ASP A 165 21.28 5.02 7.27
C ASP A 165 20.70 4.17 6.13
N PHE A 166 19.82 4.72 5.28
CA PHE A 166 19.09 3.91 4.29
C PHE A 166 19.12 4.50 2.88
N VAL A 167 19.51 3.65 1.92
CA VAL A 167 19.41 3.89 0.48
C VAL A 167 18.31 3.00 -0.09
N LEU A 168 17.38 3.58 -0.85
CA LEU A 168 16.39 2.88 -1.64
C LEU A 168 16.97 2.51 -3.01
N THR A 169 16.80 1.25 -3.43
CA THR A 169 17.24 0.75 -4.74
C THR A 169 16.31 -0.37 -5.24
N ALA A 170 16.57 -0.90 -6.43
CA ALA A 170 15.84 -2.03 -6.99
C ALA A 170 16.27 -3.35 -6.35
N ALA A 171 15.33 -4.28 -6.16
CA ALA A 171 15.63 -5.60 -5.57
C ALA A 171 16.69 -6.38 -6.39
N HIS A 172 16.66 -6.29 -7.72
CA HIS A 172 17.65 -6.96 -8.58
C HIS A 172 19.07 -6.39 -8.46
N CYS A 173 19.24 -5.20 -7.87
CA CYS A 173 20.57 -4.65 -7.58
C CYS A 173 21.22 -5.29 -6.35
N ILE A 174 20.46 -6.00 -5.51
CA ILE A 174 20.98 -6.64 -4.28
C ILE A 174 20.79 -8.16 -4.31
N ASP A 175 19.82 -8.66 -5.05
CA ASP A 175 19.57 -10.08 -5.26
C ASP A 175 19.99 -10.45 -6.68
N SER A 176 21.30 -10.55 -6.87
CA SER A 176 21.91 -11.08 -8.08
C SER A 176 22.56 -12.41 -7.75
N LYS A 177 21.77 -13.48 -7.77
CA LYS A 177 22.25 -14.66 -8.52
C LYS A 177 22.43 -14.19 -9.97
N LEU A 178 23.66 -13.78 -10.29
CA LEU A 178 24.15 -13.83 -11.67
C LEU A 178 24.10 -15.27 -12.18
#